data_AF-A0A519ZME5-F1
#
_entry.id   AF-A0A519ZME5-F1
#
_cell.length_a   1.000
_cell.length_b   1.000
_cell.length_c   1.000
_cell.angle_alpha   90.00
_cell.angle_beta   90.00
_cell.angle_gamma   90.00
#
_symmetry.space_group_name_H-M   'P 1'
#
loop_
_entity.id
_entity.type
_entity.pdbx_description
1 polymer ?
#
loop_
_entity_poly.entity_id
_entity_poly.type
_entity_poly.pdbx_seq_one_letter_code
_entity_poly.pdbx_strand_id
1 'polypeptide(L)'
;MEQESYLGVWLVLGLITLLSMAGLWKLFQKAGRQGWEAIVPIYNFWVMLEIVQRPKWWILLYLIPVVNLFVLIGVTIDLVKCFGKFKFIDHALAVLVPFIVLPLWGFDKDLKFLGASASEDFKKKYTYKKSKSREWADAIIFAVVAATVIRVFFIEAYVIPSGSMERSLLIGDYLFVSKVNYGARIPM
;
A
#
# COMPACT_ATOMS: atom_id res chain seq x y z
N MET A 1 -13.11 -29.03 18.93
CA MET A 1 -11.64 -28.89 18.85
C MET A 1 -11.20 -27.83 17.84
N GLU A 2 -11.98 -27.51 16.80
CA GLU A 2 -11.64 -26.41 15.86
C GLU A 2 -11.81 -24.99 16.44
N GLN A 3 -12.84 -24.73 17.26
CA GLN A 3 -13.10 -23.39 17.83
C GLN A 3 -11.94 -22.85 18.70
N GLU A 4 -11.33 -23.71 19.51
CA GLU A 4 -10.18 -23.39 20.39
C GLU A 4 -8.93 -22.99 19.57
N SER A 5 -8.78 -23.56 18.36
CA SER A 5 -7.67 -23.24 17.46
C SER A 5 -7.80 -21.81 16.90
N TYR A 6 -9.02 -21.40 16.54
CA TYR A 6 -9.27 -20.05 16.01
C TYR A 6 -9.11 -18.97 17.08
N LEU A 7 -9.45 -19.25 18.35
CA LEU A 7 -9.28 -18.30 19.45
C LEU A 7 -7.83 -17.86 19.61
N GLY A 8 -6.88 -18.79 19.55
CA GLY A 8 -5.45 -18.47 19.58
C GLY A 8 -5.02 -17.56 18.42
N VAL A 9 -5.51 -17.83 17.20
CA VAL A 9 -5.23 -17.01 16.02
C VAL A 9 -5.79 -15.59 16.17
N TRP A 10 -7.04 -15.44 16.64
CA TRP A 10 -7.65 -14.14 16.86
C TRP A 10 -6.95 -13.34 17.95
N LEU A 11 -6.47 -13.99 19.01
CA LEU A 11 -5.68 -13.32 20.06
C LEU A 11 -4.35 -12.80 19.51
N VAL A 12 -3.66 -13.58 18.68
CA VAL A 12 -2.40 -13.17 18.04
C VAL A 12 -2.65 -12.02 17.06
N LEU A 13 -3.67 -12.10 16.21
CA LEU A 13 -4.02 -11.02 15.27
C LEU A 13 -4.48 -9.75 16.00
N GLY A 14 -5.24 -9.90 17.08
CA GLY A 14 -5.63 -8.79 17.98
C GLY A 14 -4.41 -8.11 18.60
N LEU A 15 -3.44 -8.89 19.08
CA LEU A 15 -2.19 -8.32 19.63
C LEU A 15 -1.39 -7.58 18.56
N ILE A 16 -1.23 -8.16 17.37
CA ILE A 16 -0.50 -7.56 16.24
C ILE A 16 -1.12 -6.21 15.85
N THR A 17 -2.45 -6.17 15.72
CA THR A 17 -3.18 -4.95 15.37
C THR A 17 -3.03 -3.88 16.46
N LEU A 18 -3.25 -4.23 17.73
CA LEU A 18 -3.07 -3.30 18.86
C LEU A 18 -1.66 -2.71 18.94
N LEU A 19 -0.63 -3.54 18.75
CA LEU A 19 0.76 -3.09 18.74
C LEU A 19 1.00 -2.08 17.60
N SER A 20 0.60 -2.42 16.37
CA SER A 20 0.74 -1.49 15.24
C SER A 20 0.03 -0.14 15.47
N MET A 21 -1.16 -0.16 16.08
CA MET A 21 -1.93 1.03 16.43
C MET A 21 -1.24 1.86 17.51
N ALA A 22 -0.68 1.23 18.53
CA ALA A 22 0.09 1.91 19.58
C ALA A 22 1.34 2.63 19.01
N GLY A 23 2.01 2.01 18.05
CA GLY A 23 3.13 2.63 17.34
C GLY A 23 2.73 3.86 16.54
N LEU A 24 1.68 3.74 15.72
CA LEU A 24 1.14 4.85 14.95
C LEU A 24 0.64 5.99 15.84
N TRP A 25 -0.05 5.68 16.93
CA TRP A 25 -0.49 6.67 17.92
C TRP A 25 0.68 7.54 18.39
N LYS A 26 1.81 6.92 18.75
CA LYS A 26 2.98 7.64 19.24
C LYS A 26 3.67 8.44 18.14
N LEU A 27 3.76 7.91 16.93
CA LEU A 27 4.29 8.65 15.78
C LEU A 27 3.43 9.88 15.46
N PHE A 28 2.10 9.77 15.53
CA PHE A 28 1.19 10.91 15.32
C PHE A 28 1.40 12.00 16.38
N GLN A 29 1.51 11.61 17.66
CA GLN A 29 1.84 12.55 18.74
C GLN A 29 3.15 13.30 18.47
N LYS A 30 4.18 12.61 17.98
CA LYS A 30 5.46 13.22 17.61
C LYS A 30 5.38 14.15 16.39
N ALA A 31 4.44 13.89 15.49
CA ALA A 31 4.14 14.75 14.35
C ALA A 31 3.23 15.94 14.71
N GLY A 32 2.91 16.15 15.99
CA GLY A 32 2.05 17.24 16.46
C GLY A 32 0.56 16.99 16.27
N ARG A 33 0.15 15.73 16.06
CA ARG A 33 -1.24 15.31 15.87
C ARG A 33 -1.78 14.59 17.10
N GLN A 34 -3.09 14.40 17.16
CA GLN A 34 -3.70 13.72 18.31
C GLN A 34 -3.54 12.19 18.14
N GLY A 35 -3.29 11.49 19.24
CA GLY A 35 -2.96 10.06 19.16
C GLY A 35 -4.14 9.15 18.79
N TRP A 36 -5.35 9.51 19.20
CA TRP A 36 -6.57 8.77 18.88
C TRP A 36 -6.87 8.77 17.37
N GLU A 37 -6.36 9.77 16.63
CA GLU A 37 -6.56 9.87 15.17
C GLU A 37 -5.95 8.67 14.44
N ALA A 38 -4.95 8.00 15.03
CA ALA A 38 -4.33 6.81 14.46
C ALA A 38 -5.23 5.55 14.52
N ILE A 39 -6.20 5.53 15.43
CA ILE A 39 -7.05 4.35 15.69
C ILE A 39 -8.23 4.30 14.72
N VAL A 40 -8.84 5.45 14.44
CA VAL A 40 -10.07 5.51 13.66
C VAL A 40 -9.78 5.14 12.20
N PRO A 41 -10.35 4.04 11.68
CA PRO A 41 -10.14 3.64 10.29
C PRO A 41 -10.55 4.75 9.32
N ILE A 42 -9.87 4.83 8.17
CA ILE A 42 -10.02 5.89 7.14
C ILE A 42 -9.50 7.25 7.61
N TYR A 43 -9.91 7.71 8.81
CA TYR A 43 -9.45 8.97 9.36
C TYR A 43 -7.94 8.93 9.67
N ASN A 44 -7.43 7.79 10.17
CA ASN A 44 -5.99 7.59 10.35
C ASN A 44 -5.21 7.82 9.05
N PHE A 45 -5.72 7.31 7.93
CA PHE A 45 -5.12 7.47 6.62
C PHE A 45 -5.21 8.92 6.13
N TRP A 46 -6.34 9.60 6.36
CA TRP A 46 -6.47 11.03 6.12
C TRP A 46 -5.40 11.83 6.87
N VAL A 47 -5.21 11.55 8.16
CA VAL A 47 -4.21 12.23 9.00
C VAL A 47 -2.79 11.92 8.53
N MET A 48 -2.50 10.69 8.10
CA MET A 48 -1.20 10.36 7.49
C MET A 48 -0.93 11.19 6.25
N LEU A 49 -1.93 11.38 5.37
CA LEU A 49 -1.79 12.23 4.19
C LEU A 49 -1.50 13.69 4.57
N GLU A 50 -2.13 14.19 5.64
CA GLU A 50 -1.85 15.54 6.17
C GLU A 50 -0.43 15.67 6.73
N ILE A 51 0.02 14.70 7.55
CA ILE A 51 1.38 14.68 8.12
C ILE A 51 2.43 14.67 7.00
N VAL A 52 2.19 13.84 5.98
CA VAL A 52 3.11 13.67 4.85
C VAL A 52 3.01 14.84 3.84
N GLN A 53 1.95 15.65 3.89
CA GLN A 53 1.58 16.67 2.89
C GLN A 53 1.31 16.11 1.49
N ARG A 54 0.60 14.98 1.42
CA ARG A 54 0.08 14.44 0.16
C ARG A 54 -1.36 14.91 -0.11
N PRO A 55 -1.80 14.95 -1.37
CA PRO A 55 -3.17 15.33 -1.70
C PRO A 55 -4.21 14.41 -1.06
N LYS A 56 -5.24 14.99 -0.44
CA LYS A 56 -6.30 14.25 0.28
C LYS A 56 -7.16 13.38 -0.65
N TRP A 57 -7.22 13.69 -1.94
CA TRP A 57 -7.93 12.88 -2.93
C TRP A 57 -7.37 11.45 -3.07
N TRP A 58 -6.15 11.19 -2.58
CA TRP A 58 -5.56 9.85 -2.53
C TRP A 58 -6.39 8.85 -1.71
N ILE A 59 -7.32 9.32 -0.88
CA ILE A 59 -8.33 8.48 -0.21
C ILE A 59 -9.21 7.73 -1.21
N LEU A 60 -9.50 8.31 -2.38
CA LEU A 60 -10.26 7.60 -3.42
C LEU A 60 -9.47 6.43 -3.99
N LEU A 61 -8.14 6.57 -4.12
CA LEU A 61 -7.26 5.50 -4.58
C LEU A 61 -7.18 4.34 -3.57
N TYR A 62 -7.37 4.64 -2.28
CA TYR A 62 -7.45 3.63 -1.23
C TYR A 62 -8.68 2.71 -1.36
N LEU A 63 -9.72 3.13 -2.08
CA LEU A 63 -10.92 2.31 -2.35
C LEU A 63 -10.76 1.37 -3.54
N ILE A 64 -9.77 1.61 -4.41
CA ILE A 64 -9.55 0.79 -5.61
C ILE A 64 -8.70 -0.45 -5.22
N PRO A 65 -9.20 -1.68 -5.43
CA PRO A 65 -8.42 -2.88 -5.19
C PRO A 65 -7.09 -2.88 -5.95
N VAL A 66 -6.06 -3.51 -5.38
CA VAL A 66 -4.66 -3.50 -5.88
C VAL A 66 -3.99 -2.14 -5.69
N VAL A 67 -4.59 -1.05 -6.16
CA VAL A 67 -4.07 0.32 -6.02
C VAL A 67 -3.96 0.71 -4.55
N ASN A 68 -4.91 0.28 -3.72
CA ASN A 68 -4.91 0.52 -2.27
C ASN A 68 -3.61 0.07 -1.58
N LEU A 69 -3.05 -1.08 -1.98
CA LEU A 69 -1.79 -1.60 -1.44
C LEU A 69 -0.61 -0.67 -1.75
N PHE A 70 -0.52 -0.16 -2.98
CA PHE A 70 0.55 0.77 -3.37
C PHE A 70 0.46 2.10 -2.64
N VAL A 71 -0.77 2.59 -2.48
CA VAL A 71 -1.03 3.82 -1.74
C VAL A 71 -0.64 3.64 -0.27
N LEU A 72 -1.05 2.53 0.36
CA LEU A 72 -0.66 2.22 1.74
C LEU A 72 0.85 2.11 1.92
N ILE A 73 1.53 1.38 1.03
CA ILE A 73 3.00 1.22 1.07
C ILE A 73 3.68 2.58 0.89
N GLY A 74 3.27 3.35 -0.12
CA GLY A 74 3.85 4.65 -0.43
C GLY A 74 3.70 5.65 0.72
N VAL A 75 2.48 5.79 1.25
CA VAL A 75 2.19 6.70 2.37
C VAL A 75 2.88 6.26 3.65
N THR A 76 2.95 4.95 3.93
CA THR A 76 3.69 4.44 5.10
C THR A 76 5.18 4.76 4.99
N ILE A 77 5.80 4.46 3.84
CA ILE A 77 7.20 4.79 3.57
C ILE A 77 7.46 6.28 3.76
N ASP A 78 6.57 7.12 3.23
CA ASP A 78 6.70 8.57 3.36
C ASP A 78 6.48 9.08 4.78
N LEU A 79 5.60 8.45 5.56
CA LEU A 79 5.47 8.71 6.98
C LEU A 79 6.78 8.41 7.70
N VAL A 80 7.41 7.25 7.45
CA VAL A 80 8.66 6.91 8.14
C VAL A 80 9.82 7.83 7.73
N LYS A 81 9.85 8.29 6.48
CA LYS A 81 10.82 9.30 6.04
C LYS A 81 10.69 10.60 6.83
N CYS A 82 9.48 11.00 7.22
CA CYS A 82 9.28 12.18 8.07
C CYS A 82 10.01 12.07 9.42
N PHE A 83 10.38 10.87 9.85
CA PHE A 83 11.16 10.60 11.06
C PHE A 83 12.63 10.25 10.77
N GLY A 84 13.12 10.50 9.55
CA GLY A 84 14.53 10.30 9.18
C GLY A 84 14.93 8.88 8.81
N LYS A 85 13.97 7.98 8.61
CA LYS A 85 14.25 6.61 8.17
C LYS A 85 14.27 6.55 6.64
N PHE A 86 15.45 6.63 6.04
CA PHE A 86 15.62 6.67 4.58
C PHE A 86 16.14 5.36 3.97
N LYS A 87 16.61 4.42 4.81
CA LYS A 87 17.23 3.18 4.31
C LYS A 87 16.17 2.27 3.72
N PHE A 88 16.57 1.45 2.74
CA PHE A 88 15.68 0.47 2.15
C PHE A 88 15.15 -0.53 3.18
N ILE A 89 16.01 -1.02 4.07
CA ILE A 89 15.65 -1.97 5.13
C ILE A 89 14.57 -1.35 6.04
N ASP A 90 14.73 -0.08 6.42
CA ASP A 90 13.72 0.61 7.24
C ASP A 90 12.35 0.63 6.55
N HIS A 91 12.32 0.95 5.25
CA HIS A 91 11.09 0.94 4.47
C HIS A 91 10.46 -0.46 4.37
N ALA A 92 11.27 -1.49 4.08
CA ALA A 92 10.79 -2.85 3.95
C ALA A 92 10.24 -3.38 5.28
N LEU A 93 10.94 -3.13 6.39
CA LEU A 93 10.51 -3.50 7.73
C LEU A 93 9.23 -2.79 8.16
N ALA A 94 9.09 -1.50 7.83
CA ALA A 94 7.87 -0.75 8.13
C ALA A 94 6.62 -1.32 7.43
N VAL A 95 6.79 -1.90 6.24
CA VAL A 95 5.70 -2.47 5.45
C VAL A 95 5.41 -3.92 5.84
N LEU A 96 6.44 -4.75 5.99
CA LEU A 96 6.28 -6.19 6.25
C LEU A 96 5.97 -6.48 7.72
N VAL A 97 6.52 -5.68 8.63
CA VAL A 97 6.44 -5.93 10.08
C VAL A 97 6.08 -4.65 10.85
N PRO A 98 4.96 -3.97 10.50
CA PRO A 98 4.58 -2.69 11.09
C PRO A 98 4.35 -2.78 12.61
N PHE A 99 3.87 -3.93 13.09
CA PHE A 99 3.54 -4.17 14.49
C PHE A 99 4.75 -4.20 15.44
N ILE A 100 5.97 -4.43 14.92
CA ILE A 100 7.19 -4.33 15.73
C ILE A 100 7.82 -2.95 15.50
N VAL A 101 7.95 -2.57 14.24
CA VAL A 101 8.80 -1.47 13.81
C VAL A 101 8.17 -0.11 14.15
N LEU A 102 6.86 0.05 13.97
CA LEU A 102 6.17 1.31 14.28
C LEU A 102 6.15 1.60 15.79
N PRO A 103 5.90 0.61 16.69
CA PRO A 103 6.09 0.82 18.12
C PRO A 103 7.51 1.16 18.51
N LEU A 104 8.50 0.40 18.02
CA LEU A 104 9.91 0.66 18.34
C LEU A 104 10.30 2.12 18.06
N TRP A 105 9.93 2.65 16.90
CA TRP A 105 10.19 4.05 16.55
C TRP A 105 9.24 5.05 17.21
N GLY A 106 7.98 4.67 17.42
CA GLY A 106 7.00 5.48 18.12
C GLY A 106 7.41 5.80 19.55
N PHE A 107 7.94 4.84 20.29
CA PHE A 107 8.35 5.01 21.69
C PHE A 107 9.80 5.47 21.89
N ASP A 108 10.61 5.50 20.84
CA ASP A 108 11.99 6.00 20.88
C ASP A 108 12.04 7.48 21.30
N LYS A 109 12.81 7.85 22.34
CA LYS A 109 12.85 9.24 22.83
C LYS A 109 13.64 10.18 21.91
N ASP A 110 14.58 9.64 21.15
CA ASP A 110 15.49 10.43 20.33
C ASP A 110 14.92 10.72 18.94
N LEU A 111 13.93 9.92 18.52
CA LEU A 111 13.29 10.06 17.22
C LEU A 111 12.36 11.28 17.18
N LYS A 112 12.80 12.31 16.47
CA LYS A 112 12.07 13.56 16.23
C LYS A 112 11.41 13.58 14.85
N PHE A 113 10.30 14.31 14.75
CA PHE A 113 9.69 14.62 13.46
C PHE A 113 10.53 15.67 12.72
N LEU A 114 11.04 15.31 11.55
CA LEU A 114 11.93 16.14 10.73
C LEU A 114 11.16 17.06 9.76
N GLY A 115 9.88 16.79 9.53
CA GLY A 115 9.03 17.53 8.60
C GLY A 115 8.28 16.61 7.62
N ALA A 116 7.38 17.20 6.85
CA ALA A 116 6.53 16.48 5.89
C ALA A 116 7.32 16.04 4.66
N SER A 117 7.37 14.74 4.39
CA SER A 117 8.26 14.19 3.36
C SER A 117 7.85 14.52 1.92
N ALA A 118 6.59 14.87 1.66
CA ALA A 118 6.17 15.31 0.33
C ALA A 118 6.52 16.78 0.03
N SER A 119 6.79 17.59 1.07
CA SER A 119 7.13 19.01 0.92
C SER A 119 8.44 19.20 0.13
N GLU A 120 8.50 20.26 -0.67
CA GLU A 120 9.70 20.57 -1.46
C GLU A 120 10.91 20.86 -0.57
N ASP A 121 10.70 21.57 0.53
CA ASP A 121 11.74 21.94 1.48
C ASP A 121 12.36 20.70 2.12
N PHE A 122 11.54 19.72 2.48
CA PHE A 122 12.02 18.45 3.03
C PHE A 122 12.83 17.67 2.01
N LYS A 123 12.38 17.61 0.75
CA LYS A 123 13.11 16.90 -0.32
C LYS A 123 14.46 17.54 -0.62
N LYS A 124 14.53 18.87 -0.59
CA LYS A 124 15.78 19.62 -0.77
C LYS A 124 16.74 19.41 0.41
N LYS A 125 16.23 19.40 1.63
CA LYS A 125 17.04 19.24 2.86
C LYS A 125 17.52 17.80 3.09
N TYR A 126 16.68 16.82 2.79
CA TYR A 126 16.93 15.41 3.03
C TYR A 126 16.94 14.62 1.72
N THR A 127 17.91 14.95 0.86
CA THR A 127 18.15 14.18 -0.36
C THR A 127 18.69 12.80 0.02
N TYR A 128 18.01 11.74 -0.38
CA TYR A 128 18.53 10.38 -0.28
C TYR A 128 18.62 9.77 -1.69
N LYS A 129 19.74 9.13 -1.99
CA LYS A 129 19.97 8.50 -3.29
C LYS A 129 19.42 7.08 -3.27
N LYS A 130 18.46 6.78 -4.15
CA LYS A 130 18.05 5.39 -4.38
C LYS A 130 19.17 4.67 -5.15
N SER A 131 19.36 3.38 -4.87
CA SER A 131 20.23 2.55 -5.71
C SER A 131 19.63 2.43 -7.11
N LYS A 132 20.46 2.40 -8.15
CA LYS A 132 20.00 2.18 -9.54
C LYS A 132 19.15 0.91 -9.68
N SER A 133 19.52 -0.16 -8.96
CA SER A 133 18.75 -1.41 -8.94
C SER A 133 17.36 -1.23 -8.33
N ARG A 134 17.23 -0.37 -7.30
CA ARG A 134 15.94 -0.06 -6.67
C ARG A 134 15.06 0.78 -7.58
N GLU A 135 15.62 1.74 -8.30
CA GLU A 135 14.86 2.56 -9.26
C GLU A 135 14.29 1.69 -10.39
N TRP A 136 15.10 0.75 -10.90
CA TRP A 136 14.63 -0.25 -11.87
C TRP A 136 13.54 -1.16 -11.30
N ALA A 137 13.72 -1.66 -10.08
CA ALA A 137 12.70 -2.48 -9.41
C ALA A 137 11.38 -1.71 -9.19
N ASP A 138 11.46 -0.46 -8.69
CA ASP A 138 10.30 0.42 -8.50
C ASP A 138 9.54 0.61 -9.84
N ALA A 139 10.26 0.80 -10.95
CA ALA A 139 9.67 0.96 -12.28
C ALA A 139 9.01 -0.31 -12.81
N ILE A 140 9.65 -1.48 -12.67
CA ILE A 140 9.06 -2.77 -13.07
C ILE A 140 7.81 -3.06 -12.25
N ILE A 141 7.87 -2.88 -10.94
CA ILE A 141 6.71 -3.07 -10.04
C ILE A 141 5.56 -2.18 -10.49
N PHE A 142 5.84 -0.89 -10.74
CA PHE A 142 4.81 0.04 -11.25
C PHE A 142 4.20 -0.43 -12.57
N ALA A 143 5.01 -0.90 -13.52
CA ALA A 143 4.53 -1.39 -14.81
C ALA A 143 3.65 -2.64 -14.69
N VAL A 144 4.05 -3.62 -13.87
CA VAL A 144 3.26 -4.85 -13.63
C VAL A 144 1.90 -4.51 -13.01
N VAL A 145 1.87 -3.54 -12.11
CA VAL A 145 0.66 -3.10 -11.43
C VAL A 145 -0.27 -2.37 -12.38
N ALA A 146 0.26 -1.41 -13.14
CA ALA A 146 -0.50 -0.73 -14.18
C ALA A 146 -1.08 -1.74 -15.18
N ALA A 147 -0.27 -2.72 -15.63
CA ALA A 147 -0.73 -3.79 -16.51
C ALA A 147 -1.81 -4.66 -15.86
N THR A 148 -1.70 -4.95 -14.56
CA THR A 148 -2.72 -5.70 -13.81
C THR A 148 -4.03 -4.92 -13.72
N VAL A 149 -3.98 -3.63 -13.40
CA VAL A 149 -5.16 -2.75 -13.37
C VAL A 149 -5.82 -2.70 -14.75
N ILE A 150 -5.03 -2.52 -15.82
CA ILE A 150 -5.53 -2.54 -17.20
C ILE A 150 -6.20 -3.88 -17.52
N ARG A 151 -5.59 -4.99 -17.12
CA ARG A 151 -6.12 -6.34 -17.36
C ARG A 151 -7.42 -6.62 -16.61
N VAL A 152 -7.54 -6.11 -15.38
CA VAL A 152 -8.73 -6.30 -14.55
C VAL A 152 -9.91 -5.49 -15.08
N PHE A 153 -9.69 -4.22 -15.47
CA PHE A 153 -10.80 -3.29 -15.76
C PHE A 153 -11.07 -3.04 -17.25
N PHE A 154 -10.07 -3.14 -18.13
CA PHE A 154 -10.19 -2.67 -19.51
C PHE A 154 -10.14 -3.80 -20.54
N ILE A 155 -9.02 -4.53 -20.63
CA ILE A 155 -8.75 -5.44 -21.76
C ILE A 155 -8.12 -6.74 -21.26
N GLU A 156 -8.58 -7.89 -21.76
CA GLU A 156 -7.94 -9.17 -21.52
C GLU A 156 -7.63 -9.89 -22.83
N ALA A 157 -6.45 -10.48 -22.94
CA ALA A 157 -6.07 -11.35 -24.06
C ALA A 157 -6.61 -12.77 -23.79
N TYR A 158 -7.34 -13.33 -24.75
CA TYR A 158 -7.93 -14.66 -24.68
C TYR A 158 -7.53 -15.50 -25.89
N VAL A 159 -7.37 -16.81 -25.68
CA VAL A 159 -7.16 -17.80 -26.75
C VAL A 159 -8.38 -18.69 -26.79
N ILE A 160 -9.00 -18.84 -27.97
CA ILE A 160 -10.18 -19.71 -28.13
C ILE A 160 -9.76 -21.18 -27.97
N PRO A 161 -10.22 -21.89 -26.91
CA PRO A 161 -9.78 -23.26 -26.64
C PRO A 161 -10.65 -24.32 -27.32
N SER A 162 -11.83 -23.96 -27.82
CA SER A 162 -12.81 -24.92 -28.35
C SER A 162 -13.42 -24.48 -29.68
N GLY A 163 -13.79 -25.47 -30.49
CA GLY A 163 -14.31 -25.28 -31.84
C GLY A 163 -15.76 -24.82 -31.93
N SER A 164 -16.41 -24.52 -30.79
CA SER A 164 -17.82 -24.12 -30.76
C SER A 164 -18.08 -22.82 -31.54
N MET A 165 -17.03 -22.04 -31.85
CA MET A 165 -17.10 -20.81 -32.63
C MET A 165 -16.40 -20.93 -34.00
N GLU A 166 -16.07 -22.13 -34.49
CA GLU A 166 -15.28 -22.36 -35.73
C GLU A 166 -15.81 -21.66 -36.99
N ARG A 167 -17.10 -21.32 -37.05
CA ARG A 167 -17.69 -20.57 -38.17
C ARG A 167 -17.35 -19.08 -38.16
N SER A 168 -16.78 -18.56 -37.06
CA SER A 168 -16.41 -17.15 -36.89
C SER A 168 -14.97 -16.96 -36.38
N LEU A 169 -14.47 -17.87 -35.54
CA LEU A 169 -13.17 -17.81 -34.88
C LEU A 169 -12.57 -19.22 -34.81
N LEU A 170 -11.34 -19.39 -35.26
CA LEU A 170 -10.67 -20.69 -35.27
C LEU A 170 -10.06 -21.00 -33.90
N ILE A 171 -9.89 -22.30 -33.61
CA ILE A 171 -9.18 -22.75 -32.41
C ILE A 171 -7.74 -22.25 -32.48
N GLY A 172 -7.28 -21.58 -31.43
CA GLY A 172 -5.93 -20.99 -31.37
C GLY A 172 -5.84 -19.52 -31.78
N ASP A 173 -6.94 -18.88 -32.20
CA ASP A 173 -6.96 -17.43 -32.45
C ASP A 173 -6.82 -16.64 -31.14
N TYR A 174 -6.04 -15.54 -31.19
CA TYR A 174 -5.82 -14.60 -30.09
C TYR A 174 -6.74 -13.39 -30.22
N LEU A 175 -7.48 -13.09 -29.17
CA LEU A 175 -8.48 -12.01 -29.15
C LEU A 175 -8.23 -11.08 -27.96
N PHE A 176 -8.34 -9.79 -28.21
CA PHE A 176 -8.43 -8.79 -27.14
C PHE A 176 -9.91 -8.51 -26.84
N VAL A 177 -10.35 -8.91 -25.65
CA VAL A 177 -11.72 -8.70 -25.19
C VAL A 177 -11.80 -7.45 -24.34
N SER A 178 -12.68 -6.52 -24.70
CA SER A 178 -12.99 -5.33 -23.90
C SER A 178 -13.96 -5.66 -22.78
N LYS A 179 -13.50 -5.53 -21.53
CA LYS A 179 -14.31 -5.74 -20.32
C LYS A 179 -15.27 -4.60 -20.03
N VAL A 180 -15.06 -3.44 -20.64
CA VAL A 180 -15.95 -2.28 -20.54
C VAL A 180 -17.31 -2.58 -21.16
N ASN A 181 -17.33 -3.32 -22.28
CA ASN A 181 -18.55 -3.64 -23.03
C ASN A 181 -19.23 -4.93 -22.57
N TYR A 182 -18.45 -5.94 -22.17
CA TYR A 182 -18.97 -7.27 -21.77
C TYR A 182 -19.28 -7.39 -20.26
N GLY A 183 -18.88 -6.41 -19.45
CA GLY A 183 -19.04 -6.43 -17.99
C GLY A 183 -18.01 -7.31 -17.28
N ALA A 184 -17.86 -7.09 -15.97
CA ALA A 184 -16.96 -7.89 -15.14
C ALA A 184 -17.53 -9.32 -15.01
N ARG A 185 -16.83 -10.30 -15.60
CA ARG A 185 -17.18 -11.70 -15.43
C ARG A 185 -16.93 -12.10 -13.97
N ILE A 186 -17.97 -12.56 -13.28
CA ILE A 186 -17.83 -13.18 -11.97
C ILE A 186 -17.02 -14.47 -12.18
N PRO A 187 -15.88 -14.67 -11.51
CA PRO A 187 -15.20 -15.95 -11.56
C PRO A 187 -16.16 -17.03 -11.05
N MET A 188 -16.40 -18.06 -11.87
CA MET A 188 -17.02 -19.32 -11.44
C MET A 188 -15.95 -20.28 -10.94
#